data_AF-A0AAE8FPB8-F1
#
_entry.id   AF-A0AAE8FPB8-F1
#
_cell.length_a   1.000
_cell.length_b   1.000
_cell.length_c   1.000
_cell.angle_alpha   90.00
_cell.angle_beta   90.00
_cell.angle_gamma   90.00
#
_symmetry.space_group_name_H-M   'P 1'
#
loop_
_entity.id
_entity.type
_entity.pdbx_description
1 polymer ?
#
loop_
_entity_poly.entity_id
_entity_poly.type
_entity_poly.pdbx_seq_one_letter_code
_entity_poly.pdbx_strand_id
1 'polypeptide(L)'
;MDKTLFNETENALKKYFKYKKKIYKLKGRESYLENRLIAIESDIKNANVTIDYYQNGTGISERVQTSSKGTSFAEEQICREIGKLEREHITTTKKLFRIRADIRYLNDYVSNMDLNLSTLNEEDRRFIELKYGDEKSILFISQSLNIAQATAYRKREEIIELVAEFRNTLLN
;
A
#
# COMPACT_ATOMS: atom_id res chain seq x y z
N MET A 1 -2.43 -23.84 -27.08
CA MET A 1 -2.38 -22.36 -27.16
C MET A 1 -1.03 -21.85 -27.67
N ASP A 2 -0.98 -20.65 -28.28
CA ASP A 2 0.27 -20.00 -28.71
C ASP A 2 1.23 -19.71 -27.54
N LYS A 3 2.54 -19.87 -27.76
CA LYS A 3 3.56 -19.73 -26.71
C LYS A 3 3.65 -18.31 -26.16
N THR A 4 3.41 -17.29 -27.00
CA THR A 4 3.45 -15.90 -26.54
C THR A 4 2.26 -15.61 -25.64
N LEU A 5 1.05 -16.00 -26.06
CA LEU A 5 -0.18 -15.87 -25.27
C LEU A 5 -0.10 -16.62 -23.94
N PHE A 6 0.49 -17.82 -23.95
CA PHE A 6 0.74 -18.59 -22.73
C PHE A 6 1.60 -17.80 -21.73
N ASN A 7 2.74 -17.28 -22.18
CA ASN A 7 3.68 -16.54 -21.32
C ASN A 7 3.06 -15.24 -20.80
N GLU A 8 2.31 -14.53 -21.63
CA GLU A 8 1.60 -13.32 -21.23
C GLU A 8 0.57 -13.60 -20.15
N THR A 9 -0.21 -14.67 -20.29
CA THR A 9 -1.23 -15.08 -19.32
C THR A 9 -0.59 -15.52 -18.01
N GLU A 10 0.50 -16.28 -18.07
CA GLU A 10 1.26 -16.65 -16.88
C GLU A 10 1.83 -15.42 -16.16
N ASN A 11 2.35 -14.44 -16.90
CA ASN A 11 2.84 -13.19 -16.34
C ASN A 11 1.72 -12.34 -15.73
N ALA A 12 0.52 -12.38 -16.32
CA ALA A 12 -0.66 -11.73 -15.75
C ALA A 12 -1.04 -12.34 -14.39
N LEU A 13 -1.03 -13.67 -14.25
CA LEU A 13 -1.26 -14.35 -12.97
C LEU A 13 -0.20 -13.98 -11.92
N LYS A 14 1.09 -14.00 -12.29
CA LYS A 14 2.18 -13.55 -11.40
C LYS A 14 1.98 -12.10 -10.95
N LYS A 15 1.62 -11.22 -11.88
CA LYS A 15 1.35 -9.80 -11.61
C LYS A 15 0.16 -9.62 -10.66
N TYR A 16 -0.91 -10.37 -10.85
CA TYR A 16 -2.09 -10.37 -9.99
C TYR A 16 -1.74 -10.67 -8.52
N PHE A 17 -1.02 -11.75 -8.24
CA PHE A 17 -0.61 -12.07 -6.86
C PHE A 17 0.37 -11.05 -6.29
N LYS A 18 1.30 -10.55 -7.11
CA LYS A 18 2.19 -9.44 -6.72
C LYS A 18 1.40 -8.19 -6.32
N TYR A 19 0.33 -7.88 -7.05
CA TYR A 19 -0.52 -6.73 -6.78
C TYR A 19 -1.34 -6.91 -5.50
N LYS A 20 -1.91 -8.10 -5.26
CA LYS A 20 -2.58 -8.41 -3.98
C LYS A 20 -1.65 -8.20 -2.78
N LYS A 21 -0.42 -8.75 -2.85
CA LYS A 21 0.61 -8.54 -1.81
C LYS A 21 0.96 -7.05 -1.64
N LYS A 22 1.04 -6.28 -2.75
CA LYS A 22 1.32 -4.83 -2.71
C LYS A 22 0.17 -4.04 -2.08
N ILE A 23 -1.08 -4.33 -2.44
CA ILE A 23 -2.27 -3.69 -1.86
C ILE A 23 -2.31 -3.89 -0.34
N TYR A 24 -2.05 -5.11 0.12
CA TYR A 24 -1.98 -5.40 1.56
C TYR A 24 -0.98 -4.50 2.30
N LYS A 25 0.24 -4.36 1.76
CA LYS A 25 1.27 -3.47 2.33
C LYS A 25 0.86 -2.01 2.28
N LEU A 26 0.25 -1.56 1.19
CA LEU A 26 -0.22 -0.18 1.03
C LEU A 26 -1.33 0.17 2.01
N LYS A 27 -2.29 -0.74 2.26
CA LYS A 27 -3.33 -0.55 3.29
C LYS A 27 -2.76 -0.42 4.70
N GLY A 28 -1.76 -1.24 5.04
CA GLY A 28 -1.05 -1.09 6.31
C GLY A 28 -0.36 0.27 6.43
N ARG A 29 0.22 0.77 5.34
CA ARG A 29 0.83 2.11 5.31
C ARG A 29 -0.20 3.23 5.37
N GLU A 30 -1.34 3.08 4.71
CA GLU A 30 -2.48 4.01 4.76
C GLU A 30 -2.92 4.22 6.21
N SER A 31 -3.24 3.12 6.91
CA SER A 31 -3.67 3.15 8.31
C SER A 31 -2.64 3.81 9.23
N TYR A 32 -1.35 3.52 9.04
CA TYR A 32 -0.28 4.19 9.79
C TYR A 32 -0.28 5.71 9.59
N LEU A 33 -0.45 6.18 8.35
CA LEU A 33 -0.45 7.61 8.06
C LEU A 33 -1.72 8.31 8.58
N GLU A 34 -2.87 7.63 8.55
CA GLU A 34 -4.11 8.13 9.17
C GLU A 34 -3.95 8.32 10.67
N ASN A 35 -3.41 7.32 11.38
CA ASN A 35 -3.13 7.43 12.81
C ASN A 35 -2.13 8.55 13.11
N ARG A 36 -1.12 8.73 12.24
CA ARG A 36 -0.16 9.84 12.37
C ARG A 36 -0.84 11.20 12.20
N LEU A 37 -1.78 11.34 11.25
CA LEU A 37 -2.54 12.59 11.10
C LEU A 37 -3.38 12.90 12.33
N ILE A 38 -4.06 11.89 12.89
CA ILE A 38 -4.85 12.05 14.12
C ILE A 38 -3.97 12.54 15.28
N ALA A 39 -2.76 11.97 15.43
CA ALA A 39 -1.81 12.41 16.44
C ALA A 39 -1.36 13.87 16.23
N ILE A 40 -0.97 14.22 15.00
CA ILE A 40 -0.57 15.60 14.66
C ILE A 40 -1.71 16.59 14.94
N GLU A 41 -2.94 16.27 14.55
CA GLU A 41 -4.11 17.13 14.80
C GLU A 41 -4.38 17.32 16.29
N SER A 42 -4.22 16.26 17.08
CA SER A 42 -4.30 16.33 18.53
C SER A 42 -3.21 17.23 19.11
N ASP A 43 -1.97 17.10 18.64
CA ASP A 43 -0.85 17.90 19.14
C ASP A 43 -1.01 19.39 18.78
N ILE A 44 -1.48 19.69 17.56
CA ILE A 44 -1.78 21.06 17.15
C ILE A 44 -2.92 21.65 18.01
N LYS A 45 -4.03 20.91 18.17
CA LYS A 45 -5.21 21.38 18.91
C LYS A 45 -4.92 21.68 20.37
N ASN A 46 -4.07 20.87 20.99
CA ASN A 46 -3.73 20.99 22.42
C ASN A 46 -2.42 21.77 22.66
N ALA A 47 -1.81 22.34 21.61
CA ALA A 47 -0.49 22.95 21.66
C ALA A 47 0.55 22.06 22.38
N ASN A 48 0.49 20.75 22.14
CA ASN A 48 1.34 19.74 22.79
C ASN A 48 2.73 19.73 22.13
N VAL A 49 3.50 20.79 22.36
CA VAL A 49 4.83 20.99 21.81
C VAL A 49 5.83 21.29 22.91
N THR A 50 7.02 20.71 22.79
CA THR A 50 8.13 21.03 23.68
C THR A 50 8.84 22.27 23.15
N ILE A 51 8.94 23.29 23.99
CA ILE A 51 9.70 24.52 23.70
C ILE A 51 10.88 24.64 24.64
N ASP A 52 11.94 25.31 24.16
CA ASP A 52 12.93 25.86 25.07
C ASP A 52 12.38 27.16 25.65
N TYR A 53 12.24 27.19 26.98
CA TYR A 53 11.75 28.35 27.71
C TYR A 53 12.81 29.43 27.86
N TYR A 54 14.09 29.07 27.74
CA TYR A 54 15.19 29.98 27.98
C TYR A 54 15.58 30.67 26.66
N GLN A 55 15.44 32.00 26.64
CA GLN A 55 16.05 32.81 25.60
C GLN A 55 17.57 32.68 25.75
N ASN A 56 18.30 32.32 24.68
CA ASN A 56 19.77 32.31 24.69
C ASN A 56 20.25 33.64 25.28
N GLY A 57 20.90 33.57 26.44
CA GLY A 57 21.18 34.72 27.29
C GLY A 57 21.94 35.80 26.54
N THR A 58 21.26 36.88 26.18
CA THR A 58 21.95 38.14 25.86
C THR A 58 22.32 38.75 27.20
N GLY A 59 23.60 39.03 27.42
CA GLY A 59 24.15 39.41 28.73
C GLY A 59 23.34 40.44 29.51
N ILE A 60 23.40 40.34 30.83
CA ILE A 60 22.71 41.22 31.78
C ILE A 60 23.01 42.69 31.41
N SER A 61 22.00 43.41 30.94
CA SER A 61 22.02 44.87 30.80
C SER A 61 20.81 45.45 31.53
N GLU A 62 20.96 46.61 32.16
CA GLU A 62 19.98 47.24 33.07
C GLU A 62 18.62 47.59 32.44
N ARG A 63 18.43 47.40 31.13
CA ARG A 63 17.17 47.70 30.46
C ARG A 63 16.33 46.43 30.34
N VAL A 64 15.14 46.45 30.95
CA VAL A 64 14.11 45.42 30.73
C VAL A 64 13.86 45.34 29.22
N GLN A 65 14.27 44.24 28.58
CA GLN A 65 14.02 44.02 27.17
C GLN A 65 12.53 43.77 26.97
N THR A 66 11.78 44.82 26.67
CA THR A 66 10.38 44.71 26.22
C THR A 66 10.37 44.44 24.71
N SER A 67 9.76 43.33 24.31
CA SER A 67 9.48 43.03 22.90
C SER A 67 8.56 44.11 22.32
N SER A 68 8.99 44.78 21.24
CA SER A 68 8.16 45.76 20.52
C SER A 68 7.04 45.14 19.69
N LYS A 69 7.03 43.79 19.57
CA LYS A 69 6.05 43.02 18.79
C LYS A 69 4.84 42.55 19.57
N GLY A 70 4.82 42.72 20.90
CA GLY A 70 3.69 42.31 21.75
C GLY A 70 3.52 40.79 21.94
N THR A 71 4.45 39.96 21.43
CA THR A 71 4.49 38.51 21.64
C THR A 71 5.70 38.12 22.50
N SER A 72 5.50 37.16 23.40
CA SER A 72 6.56 36.57 24.22
C SER A 72 7.41 35.59 23.41
N PHE A 73 8.65 35.37 23.87
CA PHE A 73 9.56 34.39 23.25
C PHE A 73 8.98 32.97 23.25
N ALA A 74 8.31 32.58 24.35
CA ALA A 74 7.66 31.28 24.47
C ALA A 74 6.55 31.10 23.43
N GLU A 75 5.70 32.11 23.22
CA GLU A 75 4.66 32.09 22.18
C GLU A 75 5.27 31.94 20.78
N GLU A 76 6.36 32.66 20.48
CA GLU A 76 7.05 32.54 19.19
C GLU A 76 7.61 31.13 18.97
N GLN A 77 8.20 30.51 20.00
CA GLN A 77 8.67 29.12 19.91
C GLN A 77 7.50 28.13 19.73
N ILE A 78 6.38 28.31 20.45
CA ILE A 78 5.19 27.46 20.28
C ILE A 78 4.69 27.56 18.84
N CYS A 79 4.50 28.78 18.31
CA CYS A 79 4.07 28.98 16.92
C CYS A 79 5.02 28.31 15.92
N ARG A 80 6.33 28.35 16.17
CA ARG A 80 7.33 27.71 15.31
C ARG A 80 7.19 26.18 15.30
N GLU A 81 7.03 25.56 16.47
CA GLU A 81 6.88 24.10 16.57
C GLU A 81 5.54 23.64 15.99
N ILE A 82 4.45 24.37 16.24
CA ILE A 82 3.14 24.12 15.62
C ILE A 82 3.24 24.23 14.09
N GLY A 83 3.94 25.25 13.57
CA GLY A 83 4.17 25.39 12.13
C GLY A 83 5.01 24.25 11.52
N LYS A 84 5.78 23.47 12.31
CA LYS A 84 6.39 22.21 11.81
C LYS A 84 5.34 21.12 11.68
N LEU A 85 4.48 20.97 12.69
CA LEU A 85 3.38 19.99 12.68
C LEU A 85 2.40 20.25 11.52
N GLU A 86 2.05 21.49 11.22
CA GLU A 86 1.19 21.85 10.08
C GLU A 86 1.82 21.44 8.74
N ARG A 87 3.11 21.70 8.56
CA ARG A 87 3.85 21.26 7.36
C ARG A 87 3.89 19.74 7.26
N GLU A 88 4.09 19.06 8.38
CA GLU A 88 4.04 17.60 8.44
C GLU A 88 2.66 17.06 8.05
N HIS A 89 1.59 17.67 8.57
CA HIS A 89 0.20 17.33 8.23
C HIS A 89 -0.03 17.41 6.72
N ILE A 90 0.34 18.53 6.09
CA ILE A 90 0.18 18.73 4.64
C ILE A 90 0.94 17.66 3.85
N THR A 91 2.20 17.37 4.21
CA THR A 91 3.01 16.38 3.49
C THR A 91 2.49 14.95 3.68
N THR A 92 1.99 14.62 4.88
CA THR A 92 1.41 13.32 5.22
C THR A 92 0.10 13.11 4.47
N THR A 93 -0.76 14.12 4.45
CA THR A 93 -2.01 14.14 3.68
C THR A 93 -1.76 13.90 2.19
N LYS A 94 -0.77 14.60 1.59
CA LYS A 94 -0.38 14.36 0.18
C LYS A 94 0.08 12.92 -0.07
N LYS A 95 0.84 12.32 0.85
CA LYS A 95 1.26 10.92 0.75
C LYS A 95 0.07 9.96 0.82
N LEU A 96 -0.87 10.22 1.72
CA LEU A 96 -2.09 9.43 1.89
C LEU A 96 -2.93 9.42 0.60
N PHE A 97 -3.12 10.58 -0.03
CA PHE A 97 -3.81 10.68 -1.32
C PHE A 97 -3.17 9.83 -2.42
N ARG A 98 -1.83 9.85 -2.52
CA ARG A 98 -1.11 9.03 -3.51
C ARG A 98 -1.28 7.53 -3.25
N ILE A 99 -1.14 7.11 -1.99
CA ILE A 99 -1.32 5.70 -1.61
C ILE A 99 -2.73 5.21 -1.94
N ARG A 100 -3.74 6.02 -1.64
CA ARG A 100 -5.14 5.70 -1.99
C ARG A 100 -5.35 5.59 -3.49
N ALA A 101 -4.74 6.46 -4.28
CA ALA A 101 -4.78 6.38 -5.73
C ALA A 101 -4.09 5.11 -6.25
N ASP A 102 -2.92 4.76 -5.71
CA ASP A 102 -2.21 3.53 -6.05
C ASP A 102 -3.03 2.28 -5.69
N ILE A 103 -3.67 2.26 -4.52
CA ILE A 103 -4.55 1.15 -4.11
C ILE A 103 -5.70 0.98 -5.11
N ARG A 104 -6.38 2.07 -5.50
CA ARG A 104 -7.47 2.01 -6.48
C ARG A 104 -6.99 1.45 -7.82
N TYR A 105 -5.90 2.00 -8.36
CA TYR A 105 -5.32 1.54 -9.62
C TYR A 105 -4.95 0.05 -9.60
N LEU A 106 -4.36 -0.44 -8.50
CA LEU A 106 -4.01 -1.85 -8.37
C LEU A 106 -5.25 -2.73 -8.18
N ASN A 107 -6.25 -2.26 -7.43
CA ASN A 107 -7.51 -2.96 -7.23
C ASN A 107 -8.26 -3.15 -8.55
N ASP A 108 -8.26 -2.17 -9.46
CA ASP A 108 -8.93 -2.32 -10.76
C ASP A 108 -8.39 -3.55 -11.51
N TYR A 109 -7.07 -3.75 -11.54
CA TYR A 109 -6.47 -4.93 -12.14
C TYR A 109 -6.81 -6.22 -11.38
N VAL A 110 -6.74 -6.19 -10.05
CA VAL A 110 -7.00 -7.35 -9.19
C VAL A 110 -8.46 -7.79 -9.30
N SER A 111 -9.42 -6.88 -9.24
CA SER A 111 -10.85 -7.15 -9.36
C SER A 111 -11.22 -7.75 -10.72
N ASN A 112 -10.63 -7.25 -11.81
CA ASN A 112 -10.85 -7.82 -13.15
C ASN A 112 -10.33 -9.26 -13.23
N MET A 113 -9.16 -9.53 -12.64
CA MET A 113 -8.63 -10.89 -12.57
C MET A 113 -9.44 -11.77 -11.61
N ASP A 114 -9.91 -11.25 -10.48
CA ASP A 114 -10.78 -11.98 -9.54
C ASP A 114 -12.06 -12.45 -10.25
N LEU A 115 -12.66 -11.60 -11.08
CA LEU A 115 -13.82 -11.97 -11.90
C LEU A 115 -13.47 -13.11 -12.86
N ASN A 116 -12.32 -13.03 -13.56
CA ASN A 116 -11.84 -14.10 -14.43
C ASN A 116 -11.69 -15.43 -13.67
N LEU A 117 -10.94 -15.39 -12.57
CA LEU A 117 -10.66 -16.58 -11.77
C LEU A 117 -11.92 -17.15 -11.10
N SER A 118 -12.96 -16.34 -10.87
CA SER A 118 -14.24 -16.80 -10.29
C SER A 118 -15.01 -17.77 -11.20
N THR A 119 -14.70 -17.79 -12.50
CA THR A 119 -15.31 -18.74 -13.46
C THR A 119 -14.70 -20.13 -13.40
N LEU A 120 -13.53 -20.27 -12.78
CA LEU A 120 -12.83 -21.54 -12.65
C LEU A 120 -13.41 -22.37 -11.49
N ASN A 121 -13.34 -23.70 -11.64
CA ASN A 121 -13.68 -24.60 -10.55
C ASN A 121 -12.71 -24.45 -9.35
N GLU A 122 -13.07 -25.03 -8.21
CA GLU A 122 -12.30 -24.89 -6.98
C GLU A 122 -10.88 -25.48 -7.08
N GLU A 123 -10.72 -26.64 -7.73
CA GLU A 123 -9.42 -27.29 -7.89
C GLU A 123 -8.45 -26.43 -8.72
N ASP A 124 -8.94 -25.82 -9.79
CA ASP A 124 -8.14 -24.97 -10.68
C ASP A 124 -7.77 -23.65 -10.00
N ARG A 125 -8.70 -23.04 -9.25
CA ARG A 125 -8.39 -21.89 -8.39
C ARG A 125 -7.32 -22.25 -7.37
N ARG A 126 -7.43 -23.42 -6.73
CA ARG A 126 -6.44 -23.90 -5.76
C ARG A 126 -5.08 -24.13 -6.39
N PHE A 127 -5.04 -24.67 -7.61
CA PHE A 127 -3.81 -24.81 -8.37
C PHE A 127 -3.14 -23.45 -8.60
N ILE A 128 -3.90 -22.44 -9.03
CA ILE A 128 -3.40 -21.08 -9.28
C ILE A 128 -2.83 -20.45 -8.00
N GLU A 129 -3.55 -20.56 -6.88
CA GLU A 129 -3.10 -20.07 -5.58
C GLU A 129 -1.75 -20.68 -5.18
N LEU A 130 -1.63 -22.00 -5.24
CA LEU A 130 -0.40 -22.69 -4.89
C LEU A 130 0.74 -22.33 -5.86
N LYS A 131 0.45 -22.26 -7.16
CA LYS A 131 1.46 -22.05 -8.19
C LYS A 131 1.99 -20.61 -8.23
N TYR A 132 1.12 -19.63 -8.15
CA TYR A 132 1.46 -18.22 -8.40
C TYR A 132 1.33 -17.33 -7.15
N GLY A 133 0.49 -17.71 -6.18
CA GLY A 133 0.39 -17.04 -4.89
C GLY A 133 1.52 -17.45 -3.94
N ASP A 134 1.63 -18.75 -3.72
CA ASP A 134 2.58 -19.38 -2.81
C ASP A 134 3.88 -19.85 -3.48
N GLU A 135 3.95 -19.74 -4.81
CA GLU A 135 5.13 -20.04 -5.62
C GLU A 135 5.63 -21.50 -5.45
N LYS A 136 4.71 -22.44 -5.23
CA LYS A 136 5.01 -23.86 -5.03
C LYS A 136 5.44 -24.56 -6.33
N SER A 137 6.22 -25.63 -6.16
CA SER A 137 6.64 -26.50 -7.26
C SER A 137 5.47 -27.36 -7.75
N ILE A 138 5.53 -27.81 -9.00
CA ILE A 138 4.52 -28.73 -9.57
C ILE A 138 4.43 -30.03 -8.77
N LEU A 139 5.56 -30.51 -8.24
CA LEU A 139 5.58 -31.69 -7.36
C LEU A 139 4.78 -31.46 -6.07
N PHE A 140 4.97 -30.32 -5.42
CA PHE A 140 4.22 -29.99 -4.20
C PHE A 140 2.71 -29.86 -4.51
N ILE A 141 2.39 -29.22 -5.64
CA ILE A 141 1.00 -29.06 -6.08
C ILE A 141 0.37 -30.42 -6.38
N SER A 142 1.08 -31.31 -7.06
CA SER A 142 0.56 -32.64 -7.39
C SER A 142 0.28 -33.46 -6.14
N GLN A 143 1.14 -33.38 -5.13
CA GLN A 143 0.91 -33.98 -3.82
C GLN A 143 -0.28 -33.34 -3.10
N SER A 144 -0.37 -32.01 -3.11
CA SER A 144 -1.44 -31.26 -2.42
C SER A 144 -2.82 -31.51 -3.02
N LEU A 145 -2.90 -31.70 -4.34
CA LEU A 145 -4.14 -31.98 -5.06
C LEU A 145 -4.40 -33.48 -5.25
N ASN A 146 -3.52 -34.35 -4.74
CA ASN A 146 -3.59 -35.81 -4.91
C ASN A 146 -3.70 -36.25 -6.40
N ILE A 147 -2.90 -35.64 -7.26
CA ILE A 147 -2.82 -35.96 -8.70
C ILE A 147 -1.41 -36.37 -9.10
N ALA A 148 -1.28 -37.11 -10.19
CA ALA A 148 0.04 -37.41 -10.77
C ALA A 148 0.74 -36.13 -11.24
N GLN A 149 2.07 -36.08 -11.13
CA GLN A 149 2.86 -34.92 -11.55
C GLN A 149 2.66 -34.58 -13.04
N ALA A 150 2.56 -35.59 -13.91
CA ALA A 150 2.25 -35.39 -15.33
C ALA A 150 0.86 -34.77 -15.55
N THR A 151 -0.12 -35.12 -14.73
CA THR A 151 -1.46 -34.50 -14.75
C THR A 151 -1.41 -33.06 -14.28
N ALA A 152 -0.58 -32.73 -13.28
CA ALA A 152 -0.39 -31.36 -12.82
C ALA A 152 0.25 -30.45 -13.89
N TYR A 153 1.17 -30.97 -14.72
CA TYR A 153 1.71 -30.23 -15.86
C TYR A 153 0.65 -29.94 -16.94
N ARG A 154 -0.18 -30.93 -17.30
CA ARG A 154 -1.28 -30.75 -18.26
C ARG A 154 -2.32 -29.76 -17.73
N LYS A 155 -2.72 -29.92 -16.47
CA LYS A 155 -3.65 -29.00 -15.79
C LYS A 155 -3.14 -27.55 -15.77
N ARG A 156 -1.83 -27.32 -15.64
CA ARG A 156 -1.27 -25.96 -15.78
C ARG A 156 -1.59 -25.37 -17.16
N GLU A 157 -1.44 -26.15 -18.22
CA GLU A 157 -1.71 -25.68 -19.58
C GLU A 157 -3.20 -25.39 -19.76
N GLU A 158 -4.07 -26.32 -19.37
CA GLU A 158 -5.54 -26.18 -19.41
C GLU A 158 -6.01 -24.93 -18.65
N ILE A 159 -5.51 -24.71 -17.44
CA ILE A 159 -5.88 -23.54 -16.62
C ILE A 159 -5.46 -22.23 -17.30
N ILE A 160 -4.25 -22.17 -17.87
CA ILE A 160 -3.79 -20.95 -18.52
C ILE A 160 -4.62 -20.67 -19.78
N GLU A 161 -5.05 -21.70 -20.50
CA GLU A 161 -5.96 -21.56 -21.64
C GLU A 161 -7.31 -20.97 -21.18
N LEU A 162 -7.92 -21.51 -20.13
CA LEU A 162 -9.19 -21.00 -19.58
C LEU A 162 -9.10 -19.53 -19.15
N VAL A 163 -8.01 -19.15 -18.48
CA VAL A 163 -7.77 -17.76 -18.05
C VAL A 163 -7.60 -16.83 -19.25
N ALA A 164 -6.94 -17.30 -20.32
CA ALA A 164 -6.75 -16.52 -21.54
C ALA A 164 -8.06 -16.33 -22.32
N GLU A 165 -8.87 -17.39 -22.44
CA GLU A 165 -10.17 -17.35 -23.12
C GLU A 165 -11.13 -16.34 -22.49
N PHE A 166 -11.25 -16.34 -21.16
CA PHE A 166 -12.11 -15.39 -20.47
C PHE A 166 -11.64 -13.95 -20.62
N ARG A 167 -10.33 -13.73 -20.63
CA ARG A 167 -9.75 -12.39 -20.84
C ARG A 167 -10.12 -11.84 -22.21
N ASN A 168 -10.17 -12.68 -23.25
CA ASN A 168 -10.58 -12.26 -24.59
C ASN A 168 -12.07 -11.95 -24.68
N THR A 169 -12.91 -12.60 -23.86
CA THR A 169 -14.37 -12.32 -23.82
C THR A 169 -14.70 -11.03 -23.09
N LEU A 170 -13.89 -10.59 -22.12
CA LEU A 170 -14.04 -9.28 -21.46
C LEU A 170 -13.56 -8.07 -22.30
N LEU A 171 -12.77 -8.32 -23.34
CA LEU A 171 -12.18 -7.28 -24.20
C LEU A 171 -12.95 -7.07 -25.52
N ASN A 172 -13.99 -7.88 -25.77
CA ASN A 172 -14.89 -7.77 -26.91
C ASN A 172 -16.23 -7.12 -26.51
#